data_AF-A0A6N8YXN9-F1
#
_entry.id   AF-A0A6N8YXN9-F1
#
_cell.length_a   1.000
_cell.length_b   1.000
_cell.length_c   1.000
_cell.angle_alpha   90.00
_cell.angle_beta   90.00
_cell.angle_gamma   90.00
#
_symmetry.space_group_name_H-M   'P 1'
#
loop_
_entity.id
_entity.type
_entity.pdbx_description
1 polymer ?
#
loop_
_entity_poly.entity_id
_entity_poly.type
_entity_poly.pdbx_seq_one_letter_code
_entity_poly.pdbx_strand_id
1 'polypeptide(L)'
;MLKWREFSGRPGERLVDKLNAGIRRYQEASQSIRIGLTTDPTLRWREEKRVGWDEMVVVYSTSSRNNVVAVERGLADGGWGDLYATWDYEDARAGLPGSYTRYYVFLLLEQKRDSH
;
A
#
# COMPACT_ATOMS: atom_id res chain seq x y z
N MET A 1 5.78 -5.53 -11.57
CA MET A 1 5.98 -6.79 -10.82
C MET A 1 5.27 -6.66 -9.48
N LEU A 2 4.60 -7.70 -8.97
CA LEU A 2 4.10 -7.69 -7.59
C LEU A 2 5.22 -8.18 -6.66
N LYS A 3 5.60 -7.34 -5.69
CA LYS A 3 6.58 -7.70 -4.66
C LYS A 3 5.96 -7.61 -3.26
N TRP A 4 6.46 -8.47 -2.39
CA TRP A 4 6.09 -8.49 -0.98
C TRP A 4 7.29 -8.02 -0.18
N ARG A 5 7.11 -6.92 0.56
CA ARG A 5 8.12 -6.40 1.48
C ARG A 5 7.41 -6.00 2.76
N GLU A 6 6.88 -7.01 3.43
CA GLU A 6 5.99 -6.84 4.56
C GLU A 6 6.76 -6.41 5.81
N PHE A 7 6.41 -5.24 6.34
CA PHE A 7 6.76 -4.87 7.70
C PHE A 7 5.68 -5.44 8.63
N SER A 8 6.03 -6.41 9.49
CA SER A 8 5.10 -7.01 10.46
C SER A 8 5.28 -6.41 11.86
N GLY A 9 4.17 -6.21 12.59
CA GLY A 9 4.16 -5.67 13.96
C GLY A 9 2.84 -5.00 14.35
N ARG A 10 2.63 -4.77 15.66
CA ARG A 10 1.51 -3.91 16.11
C ARG A 10 1.81 -2.45 15.71
N PRO A 11 0.85 -1.73 15.14
CA PRO A 11 1.06 -0.32 14.82
C PRO A 11 1.21 0.48 16.11
N GLY A 12 2.39 1.07 16.26
CA GLY A 12 2.64 2.25 17.08
C GLY A 12 3.48 3.22 16.23
N GLU A 13 3.81 4.39 16.75
CA GLU A 13 4.64 5.42 16.05
C GLU A 13 5.87 4.80 15.37
N ARG A 14 6.55 3.87 16.06
CA ARG A 14 7.72 3.14 15.54
C ARG A 14 7.49 2.34 14.25
N LEU A 15 6.27 1.86 13.97
CA LEU A 15 5.97 1.15 12.73
C LEU A 15 5.78 2.14 11.59
N VAL A 16 5.04 3.22 11.83
CA VAL A 16 4.81 4.29 10.85
C VAL A 16 6.13 4.94 10.46
N ASP A 17 7.02 5.21 11.40
CA ASP A 17 8.36 5.75 11.11
C ASP A 17 9.19 4.82 10.24
N LYS A 18 9.12 3.51 10.49
CA LYS A 18 9.81 2.49 9.67
C LYS A 18 9.22 2.42 8.26
N LEU A 19 7.89 2.50 8.14
CA LEU A 19 7.22 2.54 6.85
C LEU A 19 7.61 3.81 6.09
N ASN A 20 7.55 4.98 6.72
CA ASN A 20 7.97 6.26 6.14
C ASN A 20 9.43 6.21 5.66
N ALA A 21 10.35 5.71 6.49
CA ALA A 21 11.75 5.54 6.11
C ALA A 21 11.94 4.54 4.96
N GLY A 22 11.15 3.46 4.93
CA GLY A 22 11.14 2.47 3.85
C GLY A 22 10.64 3.05 2.53
N ILE A 23 9.57 3.85 2.57
CA ILE A 23 8.96 4.47 1.38
C ILE A 23 9.89 5.52 0.77
N ARG A 24 10.65 6.28 1.58
CA ARG A 24 11.68 7.23 1.08
C ARG A 24 12.68 6.58 0.12
N ARG A 25 13.09 5.34 0.38
CA ARG A 25 14.01 4.61 -0.52
C ARG A 25 13.40 4.34 -1.89
N TYR A 26 12.09 4.11 -1.95
CA TYR A 26 11.38 3.96 -3.21
C TYR A 26 11.25 5.29 -3.93
N GLN A 27 11.07 6.40 -3.20
CA GLN A 27 10.90 7.73 -3.80
C GLN A 27 12.12 8.16 -4.60
N GLU A 28 13.32 7.80 -4.13
CA GLU A 28 14.57 8.09 -4.85
C GLU A 28 14.65 7.31 -6.18
N ALA A 29 14.14 6.08 -6.20
CA ALA A 29 14.21 5.15 -7.32
C ALA A 29 13.01 5.20 -8.30
N SER A 30 11.93 5.88 -7.92
CA SER A 30 10.69 5.95 -8.69
C SER A 30 10.40 7.37 -9.18
N GLN A 31 9.78 7.48 -10.35
CA GLN A 31 9.32 8.75 -10.90
C GLN A 31 8.10 9.23 -10.12
N SER A 32 7.18 8.29 -9.85
CA SER A 32 5.94 8.53 -9.13
C SER A 32 5.73 7.40 -8.13
N ILE A 33 5.20 7.75 -6.95
CA ILE A 33 4.75 6.79 -5.93
C ILE A 33 3.31 7.07 -5.60
N ARG A 34 2.53 6.00 -5.50
CA ARG A 34 1.17 6.05 -4.98
C ARG A 34 1.01 5.04 -3.86
N ILE A 35 0.34 5.44 -2.79
CA ILE A 35 0.04 4.54 -1.67
C ILE A 35 -1.43 4.15 -1.74
N GLY A 36 -1.74 2.88 -1.56
CA GLY A 36 -3.11 2.36 -1.59
C GLY A 36 -3.36 1.25 -0.58
N LEU A 37 -4.64 0.89 -0.44
CA LEU A 37 -5.14 -0.14 0.46
C LEU A 37 -5.93 -1.19 -0.32
N THR A 38 -5.85 -2.46 0.08
CA THR A 38 -6.65 -3.52 -0.53
C THR A 38 -6.81 -4.72 0.40
N THR A 39 -7.84 -5.52 0.19
CA THR A 39 -8.00 -6.86 0.78
C THR A 39 -7.55 -7.97 -0.17
N ASP A 40 -7.37 -7.67 -1.46
CA ASP A 40 -6.85 -8.59 -2.47
C ASP A 40 -5.74 -7.90 -3.30
N PRO A 41 -4.47 -8.03 -2.89
CA PRO A 41 -3.35 -7.43 -3.61
C PRO A 41 -3.12 -8.06 -4.98
N THR A 42 -3.56 -9.29 -5.22
CA THR A 42 -3.39 -9.94 -6.53
C THR A 42 -4.36 -9.35 -7.53
N LEU A 43 -5.63 -9.19 -7.14
CA LEU A 43 -6.63 -8.52 -7.98
C LEU A 43 -6.24 -7.07 -8.24
N ARG A 44 -5.89 -6.32 -7.19
CA ARG A 44 -5.47 -4.92 -7.32
C ARG A 44 -4.28 -4.75 -8.25
N TRP A 45 -3.25 -5.60 -8.12
CA TRP A 45 -2.10 -5.53 -9.04
C TRP A 45 -2.50 -5.75 -10.51
N ARG A 46 -3.45 -6.65 -10.79
CA ARG A 46 -3.93 -6.88 -12.16
C ARG A 46 -4.61 -5.63 -12.73
N GLU A 47 -5.33 -4.88 -11.91
CA GLU A 47 -5.98 -3.63 -12.31
C GLU A 47 -4.95 -2.53 -12.55
N GLU A 48 -4.07 -2.27 -11.59
CA GLU A 48 -3.08 -1.19 -11.67
C GLU A 48 -2.06 -1.42 -12.79
N LYS A 49 -1.69 -2.68 -13.05
CA LYS A 49 -0.85 -3.04 -14.19
C LYS A 49 -1.49 -2.67 -15.53
N ARG A 50 -2.82 -2.71 -15.66
CA ARG A 50 -3.53 -2.29 -16.88
C ARG A 50 -3.53 -0.77 -17.07
N VAL A 51 -3.42 -0.03 -15.97
CA VAL A 51 -3.39 1.44 -15.95
C VAL A 51 -1.96 1.97 -16.20
N GLY A 52 -0.94 1.11 -16.19
CA GLY A 52 0.42 1.45 -16.61
C GLY A 52 1.46 1.50 -15.48
N TRP A 53 1.13 1.03 -14.28
CA TRP A 53 2.10 0.95 -13.19
C TRP A 53 3.13 -0.17 -13.40
N ASP A 54 4.40 0.12 -13.12
CA ASP A 54 5.50 -0.82 -13.35
C ASP A 54 5.64 -1.84 -12.22
N GLU A 55 5.41 -1.41 -10.97
CA GLU A 55 5.60 -2.23 -9.78
C GLU A 55 4.58 -1.93 -8.68
N MET A 56 4.19 -2.98 -7.95
CA MET A 56 3.42 -2.88 -6.73
C MET A 56 4.14 -3.59 -5.60
N VAL A 57 4.30 -2.91 -4.46
CA VAL A 57 4.99 -3.41 -3.27
C VAL A 57 4.03 -3.41 -2.10
N VAL A 58 3.67 -4.57 -1.58
CA VAL A 58 2.93 -4.66 -0.31
C VAL A 58 3.90 -4.39 0.83
N VAL A 59 3.62 -3.36 1.63
CA VAL A 59 4.49 -2.88 2.71
C VAL A 59 3.94 -3.16 4.10
N TYR A 60 2.64 -3.39 4.24
CA TYR A 60 2.05 -3.73 5.54
C TYR A 60 0.85 -4.65 5.34
N SER A 61 0.64 -5.57 6.28
CA SER A 61 -0.59 -6.35 6.35
C SER A 61 -1.11 -6.45 7.78
N THR A 62 -2.43 -6.48 7.94
CA THR A 62 -3.05 -6.62 9.26
C THR A 62 -4.44 -7.21 9.15
N SER A 63 -4.90 -7.94 10.17
CA SER A 63 -6.32 -8.34 10.28
C SER A 63 -7.19 -7.31 11.02
N SER A 64 -6.59 -6.19 11.45
CA SER A 64 -7.30 -5.16 12.21
C SER A 64 -7.56 -3.93 11.35
N ARG A 65 -8.83 -3.60 11.16
CA ARG A 65 -9.25 -2.38 10.46
C ARG A 65 -8.72 -1.11 11.14
N ASN A 66 -8.70 -1.09 12.48
CA ASN A 66 -8.18 0.06 13.22
C ASN A 66 -6.67 0.24 12.97
N ASN A 67 -5.94 -0.86 12.82
CA ASN A 67 -4.52 -0.84 12.57
C ASN A 67 -4.19 -0.30 11.17
N VAL A 68 -4.96 -0.67 10.15
CA VAL A 68 -4.72 -0.16 8.79
C VAL A 68 -5.03 1.33 8.69
N VAL A 69 -6.11 1.80 9.34
CA VAL A 69 -6.46 3.23 9.40
C VAL A 69 -5.38 4.04 10.14
N ALA A 70 -4.82 3.50 11.23
CA ALA A 70 -3.73 4.16 11.94
C ALA A 70 -2.46 4.29 11.07
N VAL A 71 -2.11 3.25 10.32
CA VAL A 71 -0.98 3.28 9.39
C VAL A 71 -1.22 4.28 8.26
N GLU A 72 -2.41 4.30 7.66
CA GLU A 72 -2.77 5.24 6.61
C GLU A 72 -2.64 6.70 7.07
N ARG A 73 -3.19 7.02 8.25
CA ARG A 73 -3.05 8.37 8.84
C ARG A 73 -1.58 8.72 9.06
N GLY A 74 -0.80 7.81 9.62
CA GLY A 74 0.62 8.02 9.85
C GLY A 74 1.44 8.22 8.56
N LEU A 75 1.02 7.61 7.45
CA LEU A 75 1.61 7.84 6.13
C LEU A 75 1.16 9.19 5.55
N ALA A 76 -0.07 9.61 5.78
CA ALA A 76 -0.56 10.93 5.38
C ALA A 76 0.22 12.04 6.09
N ASP A 77 0.38 11.92 7.41
CA ASP A 77 1.15 12.82 8.26
C ASP A 77 2.64 12.84 7.87
N GLY A 78 3.15 11.72 7.34
CA GLY A 78 4.50 11.59 6.81
C GLY A 78 4.78 12.38 5.52
N GLY A 79 3.77 13.07 4.96
CA GLY A 79 3.89 13.89 3.76
C GLY A 79 3.75 13.11 2.45
N TRP A 80 3.25 11.87 2.48
CA TRP A 80 2.95 11.07 1.29
C TRP A 80 1.61 11.45 0.65
N GLY A 81 1.30 12.76 0.63
CA GLY A 81 -0.02 13.38 0.40
C GLY A 81 -0.83 12.95 -0.82
N ASP A 82 -0.27 12.19 -1.76
CA ASP A 82 -1.01 11.43 -2.79
C ASP A 82 -1.32 9.99 -2.31
N LEU A 83 -1.88 9.90 -1.10
CA LEU A 83 -2.57 8.71 -0.65
C LEU A 83 -3.82 8.56 -1.52
N TYR A 84 -3.70 7.79 -2.58
CA TYR A 84 -4.86 7.29 -3.28
C TYR A 84 -5.44 6.15 -2.45
N ALA A 85 -6.13 6.58 -1.41
CA ALA A 85 -7.10 5.81 -0.68
C ALA A 85 -8.19 5.36 -1.66
N THR A 86 -7.91 4.39 -2.54
CA THR A 86 -8.93 3.57 -3.19
C THR A 86 -9.54 2.70 -2.11
N TRP A 87 -10.35 3.32 -1.27
CA TRP A 87 -11.20 2.64 -0.30
C TRP A 87 -12.33 1.98 -1.07
N ASP A 88 -12.08 0.83 -1.68
CA ASP A 88 -13.17 -0.08 -2.06
C ASP A 88 -13.70 -0.75 -0.79
N TYR A 89 -14.44 0.02 0.02
CA TYR A 89 -15.27 -0.58 1.08
C TYR A 89 -16.34 -1.50 0.50
N GLU A 90 -16.70 -1.29 -0.76
CA GLU A 90 -17.80 -2.00 -1.40
C GLU A 90 -17.39 -3.43 -1.79
N ASP A 91 -16.15 -3.67 -2.21
CA ASP A 91 -15.67 -5.03 -2.50
C ASP A 91 -15.45 -5.88 -1.24
N ALA A 92 -15.12 -5.26 -0.11
CA ALA A 92 -15.08 -5.95 1.18
C ALA A 92 -16.48 -6.42 1.65
N ARG A 93 -17.57 -5.91 1.05
CA ARG A 93 -18.95 -6.34 1.30
C ARG A 93 -19.47 -7.35 0.27
N ALA A 94 -18.87 -7.42 -0.92
CA ALA A 94 -19.42 -8.16 -2.05
C ALA A 94 -19.11 -9.67 -2.09
N GLY A 95 -18.40 -10.24 -1.11
CA GLY A 95 -18.16 -11.68 -1.15
C GLY A 95 -17.32 -12.25 -0.02
N LEU A 96 -17.93 -12.35 1.17
CA LEU A 96 -17.93 -13.52 2.06
C LEU A 96 -17.98 -13.08 3.54
N PRO A 97 -19.07 -13.38 4.27
CA PRO A 97 -19.08 -13.27 5.73
C PRO A 97 -18.36 -14.49 6.29
N GLY A 98 -17.11 -14.33 6.74
CA GLY A 98 -16.40 -15.41 7.42
C GLY A 98 -14.95 -15.10 7.69
N SER A 99 -14.62 -14.82 8.95
CA SER A 99 -13.30 -14.89 9.62
C SER A 99 -12.04 -14.64 8.75
N TYR A 100 -11.27 -13.62 9.13
CA TYR A 100 -9.93 -13.27 8.63
C TYR A 100 -9.85 -12.35 7.40
N THR A 101 -10.61 -11.24 7.38
CA THR A 101 -10.27 -10.12 6.50
C THR A 101 -8.87 -9.61 6.82
N ARG A 102 -7.93 -9.78 5.88
CA ARG A 102 -6.59 -9.18 5.95
C ARG A 102 -6.54 -7.96 5.05
N TYR A 103 -6.15 -6.84 5.63
CA TYR A 103 -5.91 -5.57 4.97
C TYR A 103 -4.44 -5.46 4.60
N TYR A 104 -4.16 -4.92 3.43
CA TYR A 104 -2.82 -4.69 2.92
C TYR A 104 -2.64 -3.23 2.55
N VAL A 105 -1.52 -2.64 2.94
CA VAL A 105 -1.04 -1.35 2.43
C VAL A 105 0.01 -1.66 1.37
N PHE A 106 -0.12 -1.02 0.21
CA PHE A 106 0.82 -1.19 -0.89
C PHE A 106 1.29 0.16 -1.44
N LEU A 107 2.43 0.10 -2.13
CA LEU A 107 2.98 1.18 -2.94
C LEU A 107 2.86 0.78 -4.40
N LEU A 108 2.40 1.68 -5.26
CA LEU A 108 2.57 1.61 -6.70
C LEU A 108 3.74 2.51 -7.08
N LEU A 109 4.61 1.97 -7.92
CA LEU A 109 5.85 2.60 -8.32
C LEU A 109 5.87 2.70 -9.84
N GLU A 110 6.04 3.92 -10.33
CA GLU A 110 6.40 4.19 -11.72
C GLU A 110 7.93 4.29 -11.77
N GLN A 111 8.58 3.46 -12.59
CA GLN A 111 10.03 3.49 -12.72
C GLN A 111 10.46 4.75 -13.47
N LYS A 112 11.54 5.38 -13.03
CA LYS A 112 12.20 6.41 -13.83
C LYS A 112 12.67 5.74 -15.13
N ARG A 113 12.07 6.12 -16.24
CA ARG A 113 12.61 5.73 -17.55
C ARG A 113 13.84 6.60 -17.76
N ASP A 114 15.02 6.01 -17.63
CA ASP A 114 16.25 6.64 -18.10
C ASP A 114 16.04 6.97 -19.57
N SER A 115 15.85 8.26 -19.85
CA SER A 115 15.76 8.76 -21.21
C SER A 115 17.17 8.67 -21.79
N HIS A 116 17.43 7.66 -22.61
CA HIS A 116 18.60 7.59 -23.48
C HIS A 116 18.34 8.38 -24.75
#